data_AF-A0A5Q0BJJ2-F1
#
_entry.id   AF-A0A5Q0BJJ2-F1
#
_cell.length_a   1.000
_cell.length_b   1.000
_cell.length_c   1.000
_cell.angle_alpha   90.00
_cell.angle_beta   90.00
_cell.angle_gamma   90.00
#
_symmetry.space_group_name_H-M   'P 1'
#
loop_
_entity.id
_entity.type
_entity.pdbx_description
1 polymer ?
#
loop_
_entity_poly.entity_id
_entity_poly.type
_entity_poly.pdbx_seq_one_letter_code
_entity_poly.pdbx_strand_id
1 'polypeptide(L)' 'MYEIRALPVYSPEFTELQAFFYKLERPYGFNEILHFNQAYERIYWSLRKEEKRYAERFIDALIDDLKTPELACKIFGVV' A
#
# COMPACT_ATOMS: atom_id res chain seq x y z
N MET A 1 -0.53 33.99 17.11
CA MET A 1 0.14 32.81 16.56
C MET A 1 -0.93 32.00 15.83
N TYR A 2 -0.88 31.97 14.50
CA TYR A 2 -1.76 31.09 13.73
C TYR A 2 -1.08 29.73 13.69
N GLU A 3 -1.56 28.77 14.48
CA GLU A 3 -1.23 27.36 14.30
C GLU A 3 -1.67 26.96 12.90
N ILE A 4 -0.72 26.90 11.96
CA ILE A 4 -0.93 26.20 10.70
C ILE A 4 -1.13 24.74 11.10
N ARG A 5 -2.39 24.34 11.27
CA ARG A 5 -2.76 22.92 11.28
C ARG A 5 -2.44 22.42 9.88
N ALA A 6 -1.20 22.00 9.68
CA ALA A 6 -0.81 21.19 8.55
C ALA A 6 -1.71 19.96 8.63
N LEU A 7 -2.80 19.95 7.86
CA LEU A 7 -3.57 18.74 7.65
C LEU A 7 -2.55 17.70 7.17
N PRO A 8 -2.51 16.51 7.79
CA PRO A 8 -1.57 15.50 7.35
C PRO A 8 -1.80 15.29 5.85
N VAL A 9 -0.70 15.32 5.09
CA VAL A 9 -0.72 15.21 3.62
C VAL A 9 -1.45 13.93 3.18
N TYR A 10 -1.45 12.93 4.06
CA TYR A 10 -2.11 11.65 3.90
C TYR A 10 -3.11 11.39 5.03
N SER A 11 -4.15 10.62 4.72
CA SER A 11 -5.13 10.12 5.68
C SER A 11 -4.43 9.18 6.67
N PRO A 12 -4.93 9.07 7.91
CA PRO A 12 -4.38 8.14 8.89
C PRO A 12 -4.40 6.70 8.35
N GLU A 13 -5.45 6.31 7.62
CA GLU A 13 -5.53 4.98 6.99
C GLU A 13 -4.40 4.72 5.99
N PHE A 14 -4.04 5.73 5.19
CA PHE A 14 -2.94 5.62 4.24
C PHE A 14 -1.58 5.51 4.94
N THR A 15 -1.41 6.27 6.03
CA THR A 15 -0.19 6.21 6.85
C THR A 15 -0.01 4.84 7.48
N GLU A 16 -1.10 4.21 7.92
CA GLU A 16 -1.09 2.82 8.41
C GLU A 16 -0.71 1.83 7.31
N LEU A 17 -1.26 1.96 6.09
CA LEU A 17 -0.88 1.12 4.95
C LEU A 17 0.59 1.27 4.61
N GLN A 18 1.10 2.50 4.57
CA GLN A 18 2.50 2.78 4.31
C GLN A 18 3.41 2.15 5.39
N ALA A 19 3.08 2.33 6.66
CA ALA A 19 3.81 1.71 7.76
C ALA A 19 3.75 0.18 7.70
N PHE A 20 2.62 -0.39 7.27
CA PHE A 20 2.46 -1.82 7.06
C PHE A 20 3.37 -2.32 5.94
N PHE A 21 3.37 -1.65 4.78
CA PHE A 21 4.21 -1.98 3.64
C PHE A 21 5.71 -2.02 4.00
N TYR A 22 6.20 -1.04 4.78
CA TYR A 22 7.61 -1.02 5.21
C TYR A 22 7.99 -2.10 6.24
N LYS A 23 7.00 -2.74 6.88
CA LYS A 23 7.23 -3.86 7.80
C LYS A 23 7.27 -5.21 7.09
N LEU A 24 6.81 -5.28 5.85
CA LEU A 24 6.82 -6.52 5.09
C LEU A 24 8.25 -6.96 4.82
N GLU A 25 8.54 -8.22 5.12
CA GLU A 25 9.85 -8.81 4.85
C GLU A 25 9.97 -9.15 3.35
N ARG A 26 11.12 -8.80 2.78
CA ARG A 26 11.48 -9.11 1.40
C ARG A 26 12.30 -10.41 1.35
N PRO A 27 12.21 -11.22 0.29
CA PRO A 27 11.33 -11.05 -0.87
C PRO A 27 9.87 -11.37 -0.56
N TYR A 28 8.94 -10.65 -1.19
CA TYR A 28 7.52 -10.71 -0.85
C TYR A 28 6.89 -12.05 -1.25
N GLY A 29 6.44 -12.81 -0.25
CA GLY A 29 5.72 -14.07 -0.42
C GLY A 29 4.21 -13.90 -0.53
N PHE A 30 3.51 -15.03 -0.66
CA PHE A 30 2.05 -15.06 -0.74
C PHE A 30 1.36 -14.47 0.50
N ASN A 31 1.90 -14.70 1.71
CA ASN A 31 1.32 -14.17 2.94
C ASN A 31 1.44 -12.65 2.98
N GLU A 32 2.60 -12.11 2.64
CA GLU A 32 2.90 -10.69 2.59
C GLU A 32 1.96 -9.96 1.62
N ILE A 33 1.73 -10.55 0.44
CA ILE A 33 0.77 -10.04 -0.56
C ILE A 33 -0.66 -10.13 -0.04
N LEU A 34 -1.05 -11.26 0.57
CA LEU A 34 -2.39 -11.42 1.11
C LEU A 34 -2.67 -10.38 2.21
N HIS A 35 -1.72 -10.18 3.12
CA HIS A 35 -1.84 -9.19 4.19
C HIS A 35 -1.87 -7.77 3.65
N PHE A 36 -1.02 -7.44 2.66
CA PHE A 36 -1.05 -6.15 1.99
C PHE A 36 -2.39 -5.91 1.30
N ASN A 37 -2.91 -6.89 0.55
CA ASN A 37 -4.19 -6.79 -0.13
C ASN A 37 -5.35 -6.57 0.83
N GLN A 38 -5.39 -7.30 1.95
CA GLN A 38 -6.43 -7.13 2.97
C GLN A 38 -6.43 -5.71 3.55
N ALA A 39 -5.25 -5.17 3.86
CA ALA A 39 -5.10 -3.81 4.34
C ALA A 39 -5.48 -2.79 3.26
N TYR A 40 -5.01 -3.01 2.03
CA TYR A 40 -5.21 -2.11 0.91
C TYR A 40 -6.67 -2.06 0.47
N GLU A 41 -7.31 -3.20 0.25
CA GLU A 41 -8.72 -3.31 -0.17
C GLU A 41 -9.66 -2.63 0.83
N ARG A 42 -9.39 -2.80 2.14
CA ARG A 42 -10.19 -2.20 3.22
C ARG A 42 -10.23 -0.68 3.14
N ILE A 43 -9.12 -0.04 2.78
CA ILE A 43 -9.00 1.42 2.77
C ILE A 43 -9.11 2.01 1.36
N TYR A 44 -9.00 1.19 0.31
CA TYR A 44 -8.95 1.63 -1.09
C TYR A 44 -10.13 2.52 -1.49
N TRP A 45 -11.32 2.23 -0.97
CA TRP A 45 -12.52 3.02 -1.23
C TRP A 45 -12.51 4.38 -0.52
N SER A 46 -11.78 4.49 0.58
CA SER A 46 -11.61 5.73 1.39
C SER A 46 -10.45 6.61 0.92
N LEU A 47 -9.49 6.05 0.17
CA LEU A 47 -8.31 6.79 -0.32
C LEU A 47 -8.68 7.88 -1.33
N ARG A 48 -8.05 9.05 -1.21
CA ARG A 48 -8.11 10.11 -2.21
C ARG A 48 -7.32 9.72 -3.46
N LYS A 49 -7.57 10.43 -4.57
CA LYS A 49 -6.90 10.18 -5.86
C LYS A 49 -5.37 10.21 -5.77
N GLU A 50 -4.81 11.12 -4.98
CA GLU A 50 -3.35 11.23 -4.78
C GLU A 50 -2.79 10.07 -3.96
N GLU A 51 -3.51 9.62 -2.93
CA GLU A 51 -3.14 8.48 -2.11
C GLU A 51 -3.20 7.18 -2.91
N LYS A 52 -4.19 7.02 -3.77
CA LYS A 52 -4.27 5.88 -4.71
C LYS A 52 -3.04 5.82 -5.61
N ARG A 53 -2.66 6.95 -6.20
CA ARG A 53 -1.42 7.04 -7.02
C ARG A 53 -0.16 6.67 -6.26
N TYR A 54 -0.11 6.99 -4.97
CA TYR A 54 1.03 6.59 -4.15
C TYR A 54 0.96 5.10 -3.79
N ALA A 55 -0.23 4.57 -3.51
CA ALA A 55 -0.42 3.15 -3.25
C ALA A 55 -0.10 2.28 -4.47
N GLU A 56 -0.37 2.76 -5.68
CA GLU A 56 0.07 2.11 -6.93
C GLU A 56 1.60 1.93 -6.97
N ARG A 57 2.38 2.90 -6.45
CA ARG A 57 3.85 2.74 -6.34
C ARG A 57 4.27 1.65 -5.35
N PHE A 58 3.48 1.40 -4.31
CA PHE A 58 3.74 0.27 -3.41
C PHE A 58 3.46 -1.05 -4.12
N ILE A 59 2.43 -1.10 -4.98
CA ILE A 59 2.15 -2.27 -5.82
C ILE A 59 3.30 -2.52 -6.80
N ASP A 60 3.80 -1.49 -7.50
CA ASP A 60 4.96 -1.61 -8.38
C ASP A 60 6.19 -2.16 -7.64
N ALA A 61 6.47 -1.64 -6.45
CA ALA A 61 7.58 -2.11 -5.61
C ALA A 61 7.36 -3.54 -5.08
N LEU A 62 6.10 -3.92 -4.81
CA LEU A 62 5.73 -5.29 -4.45
C LEU A 62 6.03 -6.25 -5.60
N ILE A 63 5.68 -5.87 -6.84
CA ILE A 63 5.92 -6.66 -8.06
C ILE A 63 7.43 -6.85 -8.30
N ASP A 64 8.23 -5.80 -8.10
CA ASP A 64 9.68 -5.83 -8.34
C ASP A 64 10.43 -6.79 -7.40
N ASP A 65 10.01 -6.85 -6.13
CA ASP A 65 10.64 -7.65 -5.06
C ASP A 65 9.87 -8.95 -4.73
N LEU A 66 9.08 -9.48 -5.68
CA LEU A 66 8.35 -10.74 -5.48
C LEU A 66 9.28 -11.94 -5.32
N LYS A 67 8.93 -12.83 -4.39
CA LYS A 67 9.62 -14.12 -4.23
C LYS A 67 9.48 -15.01 -5.46
N THR A 68 8.32 -14.97 -6.13
CA THR A 68 8.10 -15.61 -7.43
C THR A 68 7.20 -14.72 -8.29
N PRO A 69 7.48 -14.61 -9.61
CA PRO A 69 6.74 -13.70 -10.50
C PRO A 69 5.25 -14.08 -10.65
N GLU A 70 4.90 -15.35 -10.45
CA GLU A 70 3.51 -15.84 -10.48
C GLU A 70 2.61 -15.22 -9.39
N LEU A 71 3.24 -14.66 -8.34
CA LEU A 71 2.52 -13.97 -7.27
C LEU A 71 1.99 -12.60 -7.69
N ALA A 72 2.47 -12.01 -8.79
CA ALA A 72 2.01 -10.71 -9.27
C ALA A 72 0.50 -10.71 -9.55
N CYS A 73 -0.02 -11.80 -10.13
CA CYS A 73 -1.44 -12.00 -10.40
C CYS A 73 -2.30 -12.14 -9.12
N LYS A 74 -1.68 -12.21 -7.93
CA LYS A 74 -2.38 -12.24 -6.64
C LYS A 74 -2.51 -10.87 -6.01
N ILE A 75 -1.87 -9.83 -6.52
CA ILE A 75 -1.91 -8.48 -5.95
C ILE A 75 -3.23 -7.79 -6.35
N PHE A 76 -3.93 -7.23 -5.37
CA PHE A 76 -5.19 -6.53 -5.59
C PHE A 76 -4.97 -5.23 -6.39
N GLY A 77 -5.70 -5.06 -7.49
CA GLY A 77 -5.59 -3.90 -8.38
C GLY A 77 -4.63 -4.09 -9.56
N VAL A 78 -3.93 -5.22 -9.64
CA VAL A 78 -3.20 -5.65 -10.84
C VAL A 78 -4.16 -6.47 -11.70
N VAL A 79 -4.51 -5.96 -12.88
CA VAL A 79 -5.44 -6.60 -13.84
C VAL A 79 -4.68 -6.95 -15.11
#